data_AF-A0A8D5FFG9-F1
#
_entry.id   AF-A0A8D5FFG9-F1
#
_cell.length_a   1.000
_cell.length_b   1.000
_cell.length_c   1.000
_cell.angle_alpha   90.00
_cell.angle_beta   90.00
_cell.angle_gamma   90.00
#
_symmetry.space_group_name_H-M   'P 1'
#
loop_
_entity.id
_entity.type
_entity.pdbx_description
1 polymer ?
#
loop_
_entity_poly.entity_id
_entity_poly.type
_entity_poly.pdbx_seq_one_letter_code
_entity_poly.pdbx_strand_id
1 'polypeptide(L)'
;MKKKNLIPGSPIFIRIFKEPPELELWVKKERTYVLYKSFLVCDMSGDIGPKLKEGDRQAPEGFYRVGVEQMNPWSKHHLSFNLGFPNQFDRCHKRTGSALMVHGKCNSIGCFAMANYRMEEIYTIANAALSGCQGSFAVHIFPFRMTKKNMLLHRGKWDSFWHNLKEGYDIFEKTHIPPTVLVKNCRYVFGQ
;
A
#
# COMPACT_ATOMS: atom_id res chain seq x y z
N MET A 1 14.37 10.78 19.85
CA MET A 1 14.06 11.00 18.42
C MET A 1 14.96 12.11 17.86
N LYS A 2 16.04 11.77 17.17
CA LYS A 2 16.87 12.75 16.44
C LYS A 2 17.06 12.25 15.00
N LYS A 3 16.95 13.16 14.03
CA LYS A 3 17.43 13.09 12.62
C LYS A 3 16.51 12.62 11.48
N LYS A 4 15.26 13.07 11.43
CA LYS A 4 14.65 13.58 10.19
C LYS A 4 13.73 14.72 10.64
N ASN A 5 13.99 15.97 10.28
CA ASN A 5 13.11 17.11 10.61
C ASN A 5 11.78 16.97 9.86
N LEU A 6 10.96 15.99 10.26
CA LEU A 6 9.67 15.69 9.67
C LEU A 6 8.63 16.47 10.46
N ILE A 7 7.82 17.23 9.74
CA ILE A 7 6.80 18.09 10.31
C ILE A 7 5.55 17.22 10.51
N PRO A 8 4.98 17.13 11.73
CA PRO A 8 3.71 16.46 11.94
C PRO A 8 2.63 16.96 10.97
N GLY A 9 1.83 16.04 10.42
CA GLY A 9 0.81 16.39 9.41
C GLY A 9 1.31 16.57 7.97
N SER A 10 2.62 16.40 7.72
CA SER A 10 3.15 16.35 6.36
C SER A 10 2.51 15.22 5.54
N PRO A 11 2.28 15.42 4.22
CA PRO A 11 1.74 14.36 3.36
C PRO A 11 2.56 13.08 3.44
N ILE A 12 1.89 11.93 3.49
CA ILE A 12 2.49 10.61 3.54
C ILE A 12 2.20 9.78 2.29
N PHE A 13 2.98 8.72 2.14
CA PHE A 13 2.85 7.70 1.12
C PHE A 13 3.24 6.35 1.73
N ILE A 14 2.53 5.29 1.37
CA ILE A 14 2.82 3.94 1.90
C ILE A 14 3.15 2.99 0.74
N ARG A 15 4.17 2.17 0.95
CA ARG A 15 4.42 0.96 0.13
C ARG A 15 4.28 -0.27 1.00
N ILE A 16 3.71 -1.33 0.44
CA ILE A 16 3.62 -2.63 1.07
C ILE A 16 4.24 -3.66 0.12
N PHE A 17 5.13 -4.49 0.64
CA PHE A 17 5.71 -5.64 -0.02
C PHE A 17 5.18 -6.90 0.63
N LYS A 18 4.82 -7.88 -0.19
CA LYS A 18 4.32 -9.17 0.30
C LYS A 18 5.47 -10.12 0.63
N GLU A 19 6.59 -10.03 -0.09
CA GLU A 19 7.77 -10.86 0.11
C GLU A 19 9.09 -10.05 0.00
N PRO A 20 9.88 -9.93 1.09
CA PRO A 20 9.45 -10.18 2.47
C PRO A 20 8.30 -9.24 2.90
N PRO A 21 7.47 -9.63 3.87
CA PRO A 21 6.28 -8.89 4.27
C PRO A 21 6.65 -7.60 5.03
N GLU A 22 6.58 -6.45 4.36
CA GLU A 22 7.05 -5.16 4.89
C GLU A 22 6.19 -3.99 4.44
N LEU A 23 5.88 -3.08 5.35
CA LEU A 23 5.22 -1.80 5.09
C LEU A 23 6.23 -0.67 5.27
N GLU A 24 6.48 0.10 4.22
CA GLU A 24 7.26 1.33 4.27
C GLU A 24 6.34 2.54 4.37
N LEU A 25 6.57 3.39 5.37
CA LEU A 25 5.92 4.68 5.50
C LEU A 25 6.90 5.77 5.03
N TRP A 26 6.47 6.57 4.08
CA TRP A 26 7.22 7.68 3.50
C TRP A 26 6.54 9.01 3.83
N VAL A 27 7.32 10.05 4.10
CA VAL A 27 6.81 11.38 4.44
C VAL A 27 7.38 12.40 3.48
N LYS A 28 6.53 13.30 2.97
CA LYS A 28 6.93 14.37 2.08
C LYS A 28 7.87 15.32 2.82
N LYS A 29 9.02 15.57 2.23
CA LYS A 29 10.00 16.59 2.62
C LYS A 29 10.35 17.40 1.38
N GLU A 30 9.96 18.67 1.39
CA GLU A 30 10.08 19.57 0.23
C GLU A 30 9.35 19.01 -1.00
N ARG A 31 10.09 18.65 -2.05
CA ARG A 31 9.53 18.15 -3.32
C ARG A 31 9.41 16.63 -3.38
N THR A 32 10.12 15.89 -2.52
CA THR A 32 10.22 14.42 -2.57
C THR A 32 9.69 13.78 -1.31
N TYR A 33 9.50 12.48 -1.32
CA TYR A 33 9.18 11.67 -0.15
C TYR A 33 10.44 11.00 0.36
N VAL A 34 10.63 11.05 1.68
CA VAL A 34 11.74 10.35 2.36
C VAL A 34 11.17 9.23 3.21
N LEU A 35 11.84 8.08 3.21
CA LEU A 35 11.43 6.94 4.04
C LEU A 35 11.42 7.40 5.48
N TYR A 36 10.31 7.31 6.18
CA TYR A 36 10.24 7.51 7.61
C TYR A 36 10.76 6.26 8.31
N LYS A 37 10.09 5.13 8.06
CA LYS A 37 10.34 3.86 8.73
C LYS A 37 9.77 2.70 7.91
N SER A 38 10.40 1.54 8.04
CA SER A 38 9.86 0.26 7.57
C SER A 38 9.34 -0.55 8.76
N PHE A 39 8.19 -1.18 8.57
CA PHE A 39 7.51 -1.97 9.58
C PHE A 39 7.32 -3.39 9.04
N LEU A 40 7.76 -4.38 9.81
CA LEU A 40 7.44 -5.78 9.50
C LEU A 40 5.91 -5.96 9.56
N VAL A 41 5.34 -6.52 8.49
CA VAL A 41 3.94 -6.98 8.49
C VAL A 41 3.88 -8.30 9.24
N CYS A 42 2.95 -8.37 10.16
CA CYS A 42 2.86 -9.41 11.18
C CYS A 42 2.25 -10.69 10.61
N ASP A 43 1.17 -10.51 9.86
CA ASP A 43 0.45 -11.58 9.18
C ASP A 43 -0.28 -10.99 7.96
N MET A 44 -0.43 -11.80 6.92
CA MET A 44 -1.08 -11.43 5.67
C MET A 44 -1.58 -12.69 4.98
N SER A 45 -2.77 -12.61 4.39
CA SER A 45 -3.35 -13.77 3.72
C SER A 45 -2.87 -13.95 2.28
N GLY A 46 -2.61 -15.20 1.94
CA GLY A 46 -2.19 -15.65 0.61
C GLY A 46 -0.71 -15.35 0.30
N ASP A 47 -0.29 -15.76 -0.88
CA ASP A 47 1.10 -15.62 -1.35
C ASP A 47 1.26 -14.40 -2.25
N ILE A 48 2.40 -14.23 -2.92
CA ILE A 48 2.53 -13.25 -4.01
C ILE A 48 1.51 -13.53 -5.14
N GLY A 49 0.96 -12.47 -5.71
CA GLY A 49 -0.13 -12.46 -6.68
C GLY A 49 -1.31 -11.58 -6.24
N PRO A 50 -2.11 -11.06 -7.19
CA PRO A 50 -3.26 -10.22 -6.89
C PRO A 50 -4.43 -11.02 -6.32
N LYS A 51 -5.23 -10.36 -5.47
CA LYS A 51 -6.59 -10.79 -5.15
C LYS A 51 -7.46 -10.80 -6.39
N LEU A 52 -8.29 -11.84 -6.57
CA LEU A 52 -9.17 -11.99 -7.73
C LEU A 52 -10.65 -12.03 -7.36
N LYS A 53 -11.01 -12.63 -6.23
CA LYS A 53 -12.42 -12.83 -5.86
C LYS A 53 -12.65 -12.78 -4.35
N GLU A 54 -13.89 -12.54 -3.96
CA GLU A 54 -14.32 -12.65 -2.57
C GLU A 54 -14.02 -14.05 -2.02
N GLY A 55 -13.53 -14.12 -0.78
CA GLY A 55 -13.18 -15.39 -0.13
C GLY A 55 -11.95 -16.13 -0.64
N ASP A 56 -11.17 -15.60 -1.60
CA ASP A 56 -9.91 -16.23 -2.06
C ASP A 56 -8.75 -16.14 -1.05
N ARG A 57 -8.98 -15.50 0.11
CA ARG A 57 -7.98 -15.30 1.18
C ARG A 57 -6.67 -14.67 0.67
N GLN A 58 -6.77 -13.79 -0.32
CA GLN A 58 -5.60 -13.15 -0.93
C GLN A 58 -5.57 -11.65 -0.63
N ALA A 59 -4.46 -11.18 -0.08
CA ALA A 59 -4.17 -9.75 -0.01
C ALA A 59 -3.90 -9.18 -1.41
N PRO A 60 -4.36 -7.95 -1.71
CA PRO A 60 -4.33 -7.39 -3.05
C PRO A 60 -2.92 -6.97 -3.46
N GLU A 61 -2.73 -6.73 -4.76
CA GLU A 61 -1.56 -6.05 -5.32
C GLU A 61 -2.07 -4.94 -6.24
N GLY A 62 -1.36 -3.82 -6.30
CA GLY A 62 -1.75 -2.66 -7.11
C GLY A 62 -1.65 -1.33 -6.40
N PHE A 63 -2.39 -0.34 -6.92
CA PHE A 63 -2.33 1.05 -6.49
C PHE A 63 -3.66 1.48 -5.87
N TYR A 64 -3.61 1.93 -4.62
CA TYR A 64 -4.79 2.26 -3.81
C TYR A 64 -4.67 3.66 -3.20
N ARG A 65 -5.78 4.19 -2.72
CA ARG A 65 -5.84 5.48 -2.02
C ARG A 65 -6.70 5.35 -0.78
N VAL A 66 -6.28 6.03 0.28
CA VAL A 66 -6.94 6.04 1.58
C VAL A 66 -7.22 7.49 1.97
N GLY A 67 -8.50 7.84 2.08
CA GLY A 67 -8.98 9.11 2.60
C GLY A 67 -9.50 8.99 4.04
N VAL A 68 -10.03 10.11 4.56
CA VAL A 68 -10.57 10.21 5.93
C VAL A 68 -11.65 9.16 6.20
N GLU A 69 -12.60 8.98 5.29
CA GLU A 69 -13.72 8.02 5.43
C GLU A 69 -13.28 6.55 5.51
N GLN A 70 -12.04 6.26 5.13
CA GLN A 70 -11.50 4.90 5.18
C GLN A 70 -10.75 4.62 6.49
N MET A 71 -10.53 5.64 7.33
CA MET A 71 -9.92 5.50 8.65
C MET A 71 -10.96 4.99 9.66
N ASN A 72 -10.58 4.00 10.45
CA ASN A 72 -11.47 3.38 11.43
C ASN A 72 -10.79 3.28 12.81
N PRO A 73 -11.05 4.24 13.72
CA PRO A 73 -10.51 4.22 15.07
C PRO A 73 -11.18 3.17 15.96
N TRP A 74 -12.41 2.75 15.64
CA TRP A 74 -13.22 1.81 16.42
C TRP A 74 -13.10 0.35 15.93
N SER A 75 -12.00 0.04 15.25
CA SER A 75 -11.78 -1.29 14.69
C SER A 75 -11.73 -2.36 15.78
N LYS A 76 -12.49 -3.43 15.60
CA LYS A 76 -12.42 -4.65 16.43
C LYS A 76 -11.02 -5.29 16.39
N HIS A 77 -10.19 -4.93 15.40
CA HIS A 77 -8.82 -5.39 15.25
C HIS A 77 -7.76 -4.37 15.72
N HIS A 78 -8.15 -3.38 16.55
CA HIS A 78 -7.27 -2.31 17.06
C HIS A 78 -6.69 -1.40 15.96
N LEU A 79 -7.39 -0.28 15.72
CA LEU A 79 -7.11 0.70 14.66
C LEU A 79 -7.02 0.08 13.26
N SER A 80 -7.62 0.72 12.27
CA SER A 80 -7.47 0.22 10.90
C SER A 80 -7.76 1.28 9.86
N PHE A 81 -7.30 1.05 8.64
CA PHE A 81 -7.81 1.78 7.49
C PHE A 81 -8.07 0.85 6.31
N ASN A 82 -9.09 1.17 5.52
CA ASN A 82 -9.51 0.38 4.37
C ASN A 82 -8.75 0.83 3.12
N LEU A 83 -8.16 -0.12 2.37
CA LEU A 83 -7.44 0.16 1.13
C LEU A 83 -8.36 0.61 -0.01
N GLY A 84 -9.66 0.38 0.07
CA GLY A 84 -10.62 0.74 -0.99
C GLY A 84 -10.59 -0.24 -2.17
N PHE A 85 -10.19 -1.48 -1.94
CA PHE A 85 -10.38 -2.56 -2.91
C PHE A 85 -11.87 -2.91 -3.04
N PRO A 86 -12.37 -3.19 -4.26
CA PRO A 86 -11.68 -3.15 -5.54
C PRO A 86 -11.56 -1.72 -6.08
N ASN A 87 -10.39 -1.33 -6.58
CA ASN A 87 -10.20 -0.04 -7.28
C ASN A 87 -10.72 -0.12 -8.74
N GLN A 88 -10.52 0.93 -9.54
CA GLN A 88 -10.95 0.94 -10.95
C GLN A 88 -10.31 -0.18 -11.79
N PHE A 89 -9.02 -0.47 -11.59
CA PHE A 89 -8.30 -1.53 -12.29
C PHE A 89 -8.88 -2.91 -11.94
N ASP A 90 -9.15 -3.13 -10.65
CA ASP A 90 -9.72 -4.36 -10.16
C ASP A 90 -11.12 -4.62 -10.75
N ARG A 91 -11.97 -3.58 -10.75
CA ARG A 91 -13.30 -3.65 -11.36
C ARG A 91 -13.26 -3.88 -12.86
N CYS A 92 -12.30 -3.29 -13.59
CA CYS A 92 -12.11 -3.52 -15.02
C CYS A 92 -11.81 -5.00 -15.33
N HIS A 93 -11.09 -5.68 -14.43
CA HIS A 93 -10.81 -7.11 -14.50
C HIS A 93 -11.84 -8.00 -13.82
N LYS A 94 -13.02 -7.46 -13.46
CA LYS A 94 -14.10 -8.17 -12.78
C LYS A 94 -13.67 -8.83 -11.46
N ARG A 95 -12.66 -8.26 -10.79
CA ARG A 95 -12.22 -8.76 -9.48
C ARG A 95 -13.26 -8.37 -8.43
N THR A 96 -13.55 -9.30 -7.52
CA THR A 96 -14.52 -9.09 -6.43
C THR A 96 -13.84 -9.24 -5.08
N GLY A 97 -14.50 -8.70 -4.05
CA GLY A 97 -13.95 -8.64 -2.71
C GLY A 97 -14.34 -7.33 -2.04
N SER A 98 -14.09 -7.23 -0.74
CA SER A 98 -14.19 -5.98 0.00
C SER A 98 -13.29 -6.01 1.24
N ALA A 99 -13.28 -4.89 1.98
CA ALA A 99 -12.72 -4.80 3.33
C ALA A 99 -11.25 -5.28 3.48
N LEU A 100 -10.39 -4.97 2.50
CA LEU A 100 -8.95 -5.21 2.61
C LEU A 100 -8.34 -4.07 3.42
N MET A 101 -7.99 -4.37 4.67
CA MET A 101 -7.55 -3.39 5.66
C MET A 101 -6.05 -3.49 5.91
N VAL A 102 -5.47 -2.40 6.42
CA VAL A 102 -4.28 -2.46 7.27
C VAL A 102 -4.75 -2.24 8.70
N HIS A 103 -4.42 -3.15 9.62
CA HIS A 103 -4.97 -3.11 10.98
C HIS A 103 -4.00 -3.66 12.04
N GLY A 104 -4.26 -3.39 13.32
CA GLY A 104 -3.55 -3.98 14.46
C GLY A 104 -3.94 -5.44 14.70
N LYS A 105 -3.53 -6.04 15.82
CA LYS A 105 -3.65 -7.49 16.11
C LYS A 105 -3.01 -8.37 15.02
N CYS A 106 -1.91 -9.04 15.39
CA CYS A 106 -1.08 -9.90 14.54
C CYS A 106 -1.78 -11.21 14.09
N ASN A 107 -2.94 -11.11 13.44
CA ASN A 107 -3.74 -12.22 12.90
C ASN A 107 -4.65 -11.70 11.78
N SER A 108 -4.64 -12.33 10.60
CA SER A 108 -5.35 -11.90 9.41
C SER A 108 -6.02 -13.04 8.62
N ILE A 109 -7.23 -12.81 8.11
CA ILE A 109 -7.96 -13.69 7.16
C ILE A 109 -8.19 -12.99 5.80
N GLY A 110 -7.47 -11.89 5.52
CA GLY A 110 -7.49 -11.25 4.20
C GLY A 110 -6.70 -9.94 4.07
N CYS A 111 -6.19 -9.41 5.18
CA CYS A 111 -5.68 -8.05 5.35
C CYS A 111 -4.17 -8.02 5.63
N PHE A 112 -3.59 -6.82 5.81
CA PHE A 112 -2.24 -6.64 6.35
C PHE A 112 -2.31 -6.36 7.86
N ALA A 113 -2.00 -7.38 8.66
CA ALA A 113 -2.01 -7.25 10.11
C ALA A 113 -0.65 -6.74 10.62
N MET A 114 -0.71 -5.81 11.56
CA MET A 114 0.43 -5.18 12.22
C MET A 114 0.37 -5.49 13.72
N ALA A 115 1.52 -5.50 14.38
CA ALA A 115 1.52 -5.42 15.85
C ALA A 115 0.89 -4.08 16.28
N ASN A 116 0.15 -4.07 17.40
CA ASN A 116 -0.61 -2.90 17.85
C ASN A 116 0.23 -1.62 17.89
N TYR A 117 1.40 -1.66 18.54
CA TYR A 117 2.29 -0.50 18.63
C TYR A 117 2.75 0.03 17.26
N ARG A 118 2.89 -0.83 16.24
CA ARG A 118 3.21 -0.40 14.87
C ARG A 118 1.99 0.23 14.23
N MET A 119 0.81 -0.35 14.44
CA MET A 119 -0.45 0.17 13.92
C MET A 119 -0.77 1.54 14.53
N GLU A 120 -0.54 1.74 15.83
CA GLU A 120 -0.72 3.04 16.50
C GLU A 120 0.17 4.11 15.86
N GLU A 121 1.44 3.81 15.61
CA GLU A 121 2.37 4.74 14.96
C GLU A 121 1.93 5.06 13.52
N ILE A 122 1.60 4.03 12.72
CA ILE A 122 1.14 4.19 11.34
C ILE A 122 -0.17 4.99 11.29
N TYR A 123 -1.16 4.61 12.11
CA TYR A 123 -2.47 5.24 12.16
C TYR A 123 -2.36 6.69 12.61
N THR A 124 -1.55 6.98 13.63
CA THR A 124 -1.36 8.35 14.14
C THR A 124 -0.77 9.25 13.06
N ILE A 125 0.25 8.79 12.34
CA ILE A 125 0.87 9.55 11.25
C ILE A 125 -0.09 9.74 10.08
N ALA A 126 -0.82 8.68 9.69
CA ALA A 126 -1.83 8.75 8.64
C ALA A 126 -2.96 9.71 8.99
N ASN A 127 -3.49 9.62 10.22
CA ASN A 127 -4.54 10.51 10.71
C ASN A 127 -4.06 11.97 10.75
N ALA A 128 -2.83 12.22 11.20
CA ALA A 128 -2.26 13.56 11.22
C ALA A 128 -2.10 14.15 9.81
N ALA A 129 -1.64 13.35 8.84
CA ALA A 129 -1.49 13.79 7.46
C ALA A 129 -2.85 14.15 6.81
N LEU A 130 -3.86 13.30 7.06
CA LEU A 130 -5.24 13.52 6.60
C LEU A 130 -5.89 14.76 7.25
N SER A 131 -5.70 14.92 8.56
CA SER A 131 -6.24 16.05 9.33
C SER A 131 -5.53 17.37 9.03
N GLY A 132 -4.33 17.33 8.46
CA GLY A 132 -3.61 18.49 7.96
C GLY A 132 -4.23 18.99 6.66
N CYS A 133 -3.62 18.66 5.52
CA CYS A 133 -4.11 19.08 4.20
C CYS A 133 -4.05 17.97 3.14
N GLN A 134 -3.66 16.75 3.51
CA GLN A 134 -3.62 15.65 2.56
C GLN A 134 -5.00 15.01 2.47
N GLY A 135 -5.81 15.32 1.45
CA GLY A 135 -7.17 14.75 1.33
C GLY A 135 -7.21 13.21 1.23
N SER A 136 -6.13 12.59 0.77
CA SER A 136 -5.93 11.13 0.81
C SER A 136 -4.45 10.79 0.57
N PHE A 137 -3.96 9.68 1.11
CA PHE A 137 -2.62 9.16 0.80
C PHE A 137 -2.67 7.95 -0.13
N ALA A 138 -1.63 7.77 -0.94
CA ALA A 138 -1.49 6.61 -1.81
C ALA A 138 -0.88 5.44 -1.04
N VAL A 139 -1.35 4.23 -1.37
CA VAL A 139 -0.82 2.96 -0.87
C VAL A 139 -0.51 2.07 -2.06
N HIS A 140 0.76 1.78 -2.28
CA HIS A 140 1.20 0.90 -3.37
C HIS A 140 1.56 -0.47 -2.79
N ILE A 141 1.04 -1.53 -3.40
CA ILE A 141 1.20 -2.90 -2.89
C ILE A 141 1.82 -3.76 -3.97
N PHE A 142 2.99 -4.32 -3.68
CA PHE A 142 3.81 -5.07 -4.61
C PHE A 142 4.06 -6.49 -4.12
N PRO A 143 4.24 -7.47 -5.02
CA PRO A 143 4.57 -8.84 -4.64
C PRO A 143 5.90 -8.89 -3.85
N PHE A 144 6.88 -8.11 -4.29
CA PHE A 144 8.23 -8.05 -3.73
C PHE A 144 8.89 -6.74 -4.17
N ARG A 145 10.09 -6.43 -3.65
CA ARG A 145 10.91 -5.34 -4.21
C ARG A 145 11.22 -5.65 -5.67
N MET A 146 10.69 -4.86 -6.61
CA MET A 146 10.63 -5.20 -8.05
C MET A 146 11.96 -5.01 -8.80
N THR A 147 13.05 -5.49 -8.21
CA THR A 147 14.38 -5.53 -8.83
C THR A 147 14.39 -6.47 -10.03
N LYS A 148 15.33 -6.27 -10.97
CA LYS A 148 15.51 -7.17 -12.12
C LYS A 148 15.66 -8.63 -11.68
N LYS A 149 16.41 -8.88 -10.60
CA LYS A 149 16.61 -10.21 -10.03
C LYS A 149 15.29 -10.85 -9.59
N ASN A 150 14.47 -10.15 -8.81
CA ASN A 150 13.21 -10.69 -8.31
C ASN A 150 12.20 -10.89 -9.44
N MET A 151 12.14 -9.97 -10.41
CA MET A 151 11.30 -10.13 -11.60
C MET A 151 11.67 -11.37 -12.43
N LEU A 152 12.96 -11.73 -12.48
CA LEU A 152 13.42 -12.95 -13.14
C LEU A 152 13.11 -14.21 -12.30
N LEU A 153 13.29 -14.13 -10.98
CA LEU A 153 13.09 -15.25 -10.06
C LEU A 153 11.64 -15.72 -10.01
N HIS A 154 10.69 -14.80 -10.03
CA HIS A 154 9.27 -15.12 -9.86
C HIS A 154 8.50 -15.19 -11.17
N ARG A 155 9.18 -15.32 -12.32
CA ARG A 155 8.50 -15.38 -13.63
C ARG A 155 7.38 -16.41 -13.66
N GLY A 156 6.27 -16.05 -14.29
CA GLY A 156 5.16 -16.96 -14.56
C GLY A 156 3.85 -16.26 -14.82
N LYS A 157 2.78 -16.80 -14.21
CA LYS A 157 1.38 -16.41 -14.42
C LYS A 157 1.12 -14.91 -14.36
N TRP A 158 1.81 -14.19 -13.47
CA TRP A 158 1.55 -12.79 -13.17
C TRP A 158 2.49 -11.83 -13.90
N ASP A 159 3.35 -12.30 -14.79
CA ASP A 159 4.40 -11.49 -15.42
C ASP A 159 3.85 -10.23 -16.08
N SER A 160 2.82 -10.34 -16.92
CA SER A 160 2.25 -9.17 -17.60
C SER A 160 1.72 -8.13 -16.60
N PHE A 161 1.09 -8.59 -15.52
CA PHE A 161 0.57 -7.71 -14.47
C PHE A 161 1.70 -7.05 -13.68
N TRP A 162 2.71 -7.82 -13.28
CA TRP A 162 3.84 -7.32 -12.53
C TRP A 162 4.73 -6.38 -13.35
N HIS A 163 4.88 -6.58 -14.66
CA HIS A 163 5.57 -5.61 -15.51
C HIS A 163 4.83 -4.25 -15.51
N ASN A 164 3.50 -4.24 -15.47
CA ASN A 164 2.74 -2.99 -15.37
C ASN A 164 2.83 -2.36 -13.97
N LEU A 165 2.84 -3.15 -12.89
CA LEU A 165 3.14 -2.62 -11.54
C LEU A 165 4.55 -2.00 -11.48
N LYS A 166 5.51 -2.65 -12.14
CA LYS A 166 6.91 -2.23 -12.15
C LYS A 166 7.11 -0.84 -12.73
N GLU A 167 6.32 -0.45 -13.73
CA GLU A 167 6.37 0.91 -14.30
C GLU A 167 6.14 1.98 -13.22
N GLY A 168 5.08 1.84 -12.41
CA GLY A 168 4.81 2.75 -11.30
C GLY A 168 5.82 2.65 -10.16
N TYR A 169 6.32 1.43 -9.89
CA TYR A 169 7.41 1.19 -8.93
C TYR A 169 8.68 1.97 -9.32
N ASP A 170 9.12 1.84 -10.56
CA ASP A 170 10.36 2.45 -11.07
C ASP A 170 10.28 3.98 -11.12
N ILE A 171 9.11 4.56 -11.41
CA ILE A 171 8.93 6.03 -11.36
C ILE A 171 9.20 6.54 -9.95
N PHE A 172 8.66 5.87 -8.93
CA PHE A 172 8.91 6.26 -7.54
C PHE A 172 10.38 6.05 -7.15
N GLU A 173 11.00 4.93 -7.51
CA GLU A 173 12.43 4.69 -7.22
C GLU A 173 13.35 5.74 -7.85
N LYS A 174 12.98 6.27 -9.03
CA LYS A 174 13.78 7.30 -9.72
C LYS A 174 13.56 8.71 -9.16
N THR A 175 12.33 9.04 -8.77
CA THR A 175 11.93 10.43 -8.47
C THR A 175 11.70 10.69 -6.99
N HIS A 176 11.46 9.64 -6.20
CA HIS A 176 10.90 9.70 -4.85
C HIS A 176 9.61 10.54 -4.77
N ILE A 177 8.82 10.58 -5.84
CA ILE A 177 7.51 11.21 -5.90
C ILE A 177 6.51 10.12 -6.33
N PRO A 178 5.46 9.84 -5.54
CA PRO A 178 4.46 8.85 -5.93
C PRO A 178 3.81 9.27 -7.26
N PRO A 179 3.85 8.43 -8.30
CA PRO A 179 3.24 8.77 -9.59
C PRO A 179 1.74 8.96 -9.44
N THR A 180 1.18 9.81 -10.30
CA THR A 180 -0.27 9.83 -10.49
C THR A 180 -0.67 8.55 -11.22
N VAL A 181 -1.59 7.77 -10.64
CA VAL A 181 -2.04 6.48 -11.18
C VAL A 181 -3.45 6.62 -11.75
N LEU A 182 -3.61 6.26 -13.01
CA LEU A 182 -4.89 6.17 -13.70
C LEU A 182 -5.06 4.77 -14.30
N VAL A 183 -6.28 4.45 -14.75
CA VAL A 183 -6.57 3.20 -15.44
C VAL A 183 -7.17 3.50 -16.81
N LYS A 184 -6.52 2.99 -17.87
CA LYS A 184 -6.99 3.10 -19.26
C LYS A 184 -6.94 1.73 -19.91
N ASN A 185 -8.02 1.31 -20.58
CA ASN A 185 -8.12 0.00 -21.23
C ASN A 185 -7.73 -1.17 -20.30
N CYS A 186 -8.23 -1.15 -19.06
CA CYS A 186 -7.86 -2.11 -18.01
C CYS A 186 -6.35 -2.23 -17.75
N ARG A 187 -5.55 -1.18 -17.99
CA ARG A 187 -4.11 -1.14 -17.65
C ARG A 187 -3.83 0.08 -16.78
N TYR A 188 -2.91 -0.05 -15.82
CA TYR A 188 -2.38 1.12 -15.13
C TYR A 188 -1.58 1.99 -16.08
N VAL A 189 -1.83 3.30 -16.03
CA VAL A 189 -1.04 4.32 -16.72
C VAL A 189 -0.60 5.35 -15.71
N PHE A 190 0.63 5.85 -15.86
CA PHE A 190 1.29 6.68 -14.87
C PHE A 190 1.58 8.07 -15.43
N GLY A 191 1.20 9.10 -14.67
CA GLY A 191 1.52 10.49 -14.94
C GLY A 191 2.55 11.04 -13.95
N GLN A 192 3.14 12.18 -14.30
CA GLN A 192 3.94 13.02 -13.40
C GLN A 192 3.08 14.13 -12.80
#